data_AF-A0A136LQT9-F1
#
_entry.id   AF-A0A136LQT9-F1
#
_cell.length_a   1.000
_cell.length_b   1.000
_cell.length_c   1.000
_cell.angle_alpha   90.00
_cell.angle_beta   90.00
_cell.angle_gamma   90.00
#
_symmetry.space_group_name_H-M   'P 1'
#
loop_
_entity.id
_entity.type
_entity.pdbx_description
1 polymer ?
#
loop_
_entity_poly.entity_id
_entity_poly.type
_entity_poly.pdbx_seq_one_letter_code
_entity_poly.pdbx_strand_id
1 'polypeptide(L)'
;MPTGKLPNLDPSPSQAQRDYNALRMEALMILERCLSDENSAAFERFIEAQIAQEAPPVPLMREIAEDLHQRLQSCRQRLFDLRESILHDLKTLVRIDLNSLCAGQDPEYWLLHLLDECYPAVESHIPHAPVEIKLEVFDLMGRTQEAAAIAVRQQIMFEHLYDALMDWALALGIVSARTAWRAALSEHFVQNIWINRL
;
A
#
# COMPACT_ATOMS: atom_id res chain seq x y z
N MET A 1 -40.54 -42.53 -11.52
CA MET A 1 -40.39 -41.05 -11.51
C MET A 1 -40.19 -40.59 -10.08
N PRO A 2 -39.38 -39.55 -9.80
CA PRO A 2 -38.01 -39.28 -10.23
C PRO A 2 -37.00 -39.48 -9.08
N THR A 3 -35.79 -39.88 -9.44
CA THR A 3 -34.60 -39.89 -8.58
C THR A 3 -34.19 -38.46 -8.27
N GLY A 4 -34.38 -38.02 -7.02
CA GLY A 4 -33.81 -36.78 -6.51
C GLY A 4 -32.30 -36.91 -6.35
N LYS A 5 -31.55 -36.56 -7.39
CA LYS A 5 -30.12 -36.25 -7.25
C LYS A 5 -30.02 -34.97 -6.42
N LEU A 6 -29.46 -35.08 -5.22
CA LEU A 6 -28.94 -33.93 -4.48
C LEU A 6 -27.95 -33.21 -5.40
N PRO A 7 -28.06 -31.88 -5.59
CA PRO A 7 -27.06 -31.13 -6.34
C PRO A 7 -25.75 -31.18 -5.54
N ASN A 8 -24.69 -31.70 -6.16
CA ASN A 8 -23.33 -31.49 -5.69
C ASN A 8 -23.11 -29.98 -5.59
N LEU A 9 -22.97 -29.48 -4.37
CA LEU A 9 -22.74 -28.09 -4.01
C LEU A 9 -21.25 -27.79 -3.84
N ASP A 10 -20.38 -28.52 -4.54
CA ASP A 10 -18.98 -28.12 -4.66
C ASP A 10 -18.88 -27.10 -5.80
N PRO A 11 -18.43 -25.87 -5.56
CA PRO A 11 -18.21 -24.91 -6.62
C PRO A 11 -17.22 -25.50 -7.62
N SER A 12 -17.59 -25.52 -8.90
CA SER A 12 -16.66 -25.94 -9.94
C SER A 12 -15.38 -25.09 -9.88
N PRO A 13 -14.19 -25.63 -10.18
CA PRO A 13 -12.91 -24.90 -10.08
C PRO A 13 -12.90 -23.57 -10.84
N SER A 14 -13.70 -23.46 -11.90
CA SER A 14 -13.87 -22.24 -12.69
C SER A 14 -14.71 -21.17 -11.99
N GLN A 15 -15.58 -21.54 -11.06
CA GLN A 15 -16.41 -20.62 -10.28
C GLN A 15 -15.64 -20.03 -9.11
N ALA A 16 -14.94 -20.87 -8.35
CA ALA A 16 -14.05 -20.40 -7.27
C ALA A 16 -12.98 -19.41 -7.77
N GLN A 17 -12.42 -19.64 -8.96
CA GLN A 17 -11.48 -18.71 -9.59
C GLN A 17 -12.14 -17.38 -10.01
N ARG A 18 -13.41 -17.41 -10.43
CA ARG A 18 -14.14 -16.18 -10.79
C ARG A 18 -14.46 -15.37 -9.55
N ASP A 19 -14.90 -16.03 -8.48
CA ASP A 19 -15.22 -15.39 -7.20
C ASP A 19 -13.96 -14.78 -6.58
N TYR A 20 -12.82 -15.49 -6.67
CA TYR A 20 -11.50 -14.97 -6.32
C TYR A 20 -11.13 -13.70 -7.08
N ASN A 21 -11.25 -13.72 -8.42
CA ASN A 21 -10.91 -12.57 -9.25
C ASN A 21 -11.85 -11.38 -9.01
N ALA A 22 -13.14 -11.64 -8.77
CA ALA A 22 -14.11 -10.62 -8.45
C ALA A 22 -13.77 -9.91 -7.14
N LEU A 23 -13.43 -10.69 -6.10
CA LEU A 23 -13.06 -10.16 -4.79
C LEU A 23 -11.77 -9.34 -4.85
N ARG A 24 -10.77 -9.79 -5.65
CA ARG A 24 -9.55 -9.01 -5.91
C ARG A 24 -9.86 -7.66 -6.56
N MET A 25 -10.69 -7.66 -7.60
CA MET A 25 -11.07 -6.42 -8.30
C MET A 25 -11.81 -5.46 -7.38
N GLU A 26 -12.72 -5.96 -6.54
CA GLU A 26 -13.44 -5.15 -5.56
C GLU A 26 -12.49 -4.51 -4.54
N ALA A 27 -11.55 -5.30 -3.99
CA ALA A 27 -10.55 -4.80 -3.07
C ALA A 27 -9.70 -3.68 -3.69
N LEU A 28 -9.25 -3.85 -4.94
CA LEU A 28 -8.46 -2.85 -5.65
C LEU A 28 -9.25 -1.58 -5.95
N MET A 29 -10.53 -1.68 -6.34
CA MET A 29 -11.38 -0.50 -6.55
C MET A 29 -11.61 0.29 -5.26
N ILE A 30 -11.84 -0.40 -4.14
CA ILE A 30 -11.99 0.26 -2.83
C ILE A 30 -10.68 0.93 -2.42
N LEU A 31 -9.54 0.28 -2.67
CA LEU A 31 -8.22 0.86 -2.42
C LEU A 31 -7.99 2.13 -3.24
N GLU A 32 -8.33 2.12 -4.54
CA GLU A 32 -8.24 3.30 -5.42
C GLU A 32 -9.10 4.46 -4.94
N ARG A 33 -10.29 4.14 -4.42
CA ARG A 33 -11.13 5.14 -3.78
C ARG A 33 -10.52 5.68 -2.48
N CYS A 34 -9.98 4.83 -1.62
CA CYS A 34 -9.30 5.24 -0.39
C CYS A 34 -8.12 6.18 -0.67
N LEU A 35 -7.40 5.94 -1.77
CA LEU A 35 -6.33 6.80 -2.25
C LEU A 35 -6.82 8.18 -2.68
N SER A 36 -7.97 8.22 -3.35
CA SER A 36 -8.58 9.48 -3.81
C SER A 36 -9.15 10.28 -2.65
N ASP A 37 -9.72 9.60 -1.66
CA ASP A 37 -10.36 10.19 -0.48
C ASP A 37 -9.36 10.44 0.68
N GLU A 38 -8.07 10.08 0.51
CA GLU A 38 -7.01 10.08 1.53
C GLU A 38 -7.44 9.39 2.85
N ASN A 39 -8.18 8.29 2.75
CA ASN A 39 -8.82 7.63 3.89
C ASN A 39 -8.91 6.11 3.74
N SER A 40 -8.24 5.36 4.62
CA SER A 40 -8.18 3.89 4.62
C SER A 40 -9.45 3.20 5.15
N ALA A 41 -10.35 3.91 5.83
CA ALA A 41 -11.42 3.30 6.61
C ALA A 41 -12.39 2.45 5.77
N ALA A 42 -12.61 2.79 4.50
CA ALA A 42 -13.46 1.99 3.63
C ALA A 42 -12.84 0.63 3.30
N PHE A 43 -11.52 0.59 3.10
CA PHE A 43 -10.79 -0.65 2.83
C PHE A 43 -10.71 -1.53 4.08
N GLU A 44 -10.45 -0.94 5.26
CA GLU A 44 -10.44 -1.68 6.53
C GLU A 44 -11.80 -2.34 6.80
N ARG A 45 -12.89 -1.59 6.67
CA ARG A 45 -14.26 -2.13 6.83
C ARG A 45 -14.57 -3.23 5.83
N PHE A 46 -14.06 -3.12 4.60
CA PHE A 46 -14.22 -4.17 3.60
C PHE A 46 -13.52 -5.46 4.06
N ILE A 47 -12.28 -5.39 4.52
CA ILE A 47 -11.54 -6.56 5.03
C ILE A 47 -12.24 -7.17 6.25
N GLU A 48 -12.67 -6.35 7.20
CA GLU A 48 -13.44 -6.80 8.37
C GLU A 48 -14.74 -7.50 7.99
N ALA A 49 -15.49 -6.96 7.03
CA ALA A 49 -16.73 -7.54 6.54
C ALA A 49 -16.49 -8.89 5.86
N GLN A 50 -15.42 -9.02 5.07
CA GLN A 50 -15.04 -10.29 4.46
C GLN A 50 -14.71 -11.33 5.54
N ILE A 51 -13.87 -10.97 6.51
CA ILE A 51 -13.50 -11.87 7.63
C ILE A 51 -14.73 -12.35 8.41
N ALA A 52 -15.71 -11.47 8.64
CA ALA A 52 -16.92 -11.79 9.40
C ALA A 52 -17.90 -12.71 8.65
N GLN A 53 -17.95 -12.64 7.31
CA GLN A 53 -18.88 -13.43 6.49
C GLN A 53 -18.24 -14.72 6.01
N GLU A 54 -17.17 -14.60 5.22
CA GLU A 54 -16.41 -15.71 4.66
C GLU A 54 -14.95 -15.27 4.53
N ALA A 55 -14.09 -15.81 5.39
CA ALA A 55 -12.71 -15.38 5.46
C ALA A 55 -12.02 -15.51 4.09
N PRO A 56 -11.38 -14.42 3.59
CA PRO A 56 -10.75 -14.45 2.28
C PRO A 56 -9.59 -15.45 2.27
N PRO A 57 -9.29 -16.08 1.13
CA PRO A 57 -8.13 -16.94 1.01
C PRO A 57 -6.84 -16.19 1.35
N VAL A 58 -5.98 -16.77 2.18
CA VAL A 58 -4.67 -16.19 2.53
C VAL A 58 -3.84 -15.77 1.30
N PRO A 59 -3.82 -16.53 0.17
CA PRO A 59 -3.12 -16.09 -1.03
C PRO A 59 -3.63 -14.74 -1.59
N LEU A 60 -4.94 -14.49 -1.55
CA LEU A 60 -5.52 -13.24 -2.02
C LEU A 60 -5.03 -12.05 -1.20
N MET A 61 -4.99 -12.20 0.12
CA MET A 61 -4.52 -11.13 1.00
C MET A 61 -3.05 -10.81 0.76
N ARG A 62 -2.23 -11.84 0.49
CA ARG A 62 -0.82 -11.67 0.14
C ARG A 62 -0.63 -10.96 -1.19
N GLU A 63 -1.40 -11.33 -2.22
CA GLU A 63 -1.35 -10.64 -3.51
C GLU A 63 -1.70 -9.15 -3.39
N ILE A 64 -2.74 -8.82 -2.61
CA ILE A 64 -3.11 -7.41 -2.37
C ILE A 64 -2.01 -6.69 -1.57
N ALA A 65 -1.42 -7.36 -0.58
CA ALA A 65 -0.30 -6.81 0.18
C ALA A 65 0.95 -6.59 -0.70
N GLU A 66 1.24 -7.49 -1.64
CA GLU A 66 2.32 -7.31 -2.61
C GLU A 66 2.06 -6.11 -3.52
N ASP A 67 0.84 -5.93 -4.01
CA ASP A 67 0.43 -4.77 -4.80
C ASP A 67 0.61 -3.46 -4.00
N LEU A 68 0.23 -3.45 -2.72
CA LEU A 68 0.46 -2.30 -1.82
C LEU A 68 1.94 -2.03 -1.59
N HIS A 69 2.74 -3.08 -1.39
CA HIS A 69 4.18 -2.95 -1.19
C HIS A 69 4.87 -2.36 -2.42
N GLN A 70 4.47 -2.77 -3.63
CA GLN A 70 4.99 -2.18 -4.87
C GLN A 70 4.62 -0.70 -5.00
N ARG A 71 3.38 -0.33 -4.65
CA ARG A 71 2.93 1.07 -4.64
C ARG A 71 3.68 1.89 -3.60
N LEU A 72 3.93 1.33 -2.42
CA LEU A 72 4.74 1.95 -1.37
C LEU A 72 6.17 2.24 -1.86
N GLN A 73 6.82 1.27 -2.50
CA GLN A 73 8.14 1.47 -3.10
C GLN A 73 8.11 2.57 -4.17
N SER A 74 7.05 2.63 -4.98
CA SER A 74 6.86 3.67 -6.00
C SER A 74 6.71 5.07 -5.38
N CYS A 75 5.98 5.20 -4.27
CA CYS A 75 5.86 6.47 -3.52
C CYS A 75 7.22 6.93 -2.98
N ARG A 76 8.00 6.02 -2.39
CA ARG A 76 9.34 6.34 -1.89
C ARG A 76 10.26 6.79 -3.01
N GLN A 77 10.25 6.08 -4.15
CA GLN A 77 11.03 6.49 -5.32
C GLN A 77 10.63 7.88 -5.82
N ARG A 78 9.32 8.18 -5.84
CA ARG A 78 8.82 9.51 -6.24
C ARG A 78 9.38 10.64 -5.38
N LEU A 79 9.59 10.42 -4.07
CA LEU A 79 10.23 11.43 -3.21
C LEU A 79 11.69 11.67 -3.60
N PHE A 80 12.45 10.63 -3.95
CA PHE A 80 13.79 10.80 -4.50
C PHE A 80 13.76 11.55 -5.84
N ASP A 81 12.84 11.20 -6.73
CA ASP A 81 12.72 11.84 -8.04
C ASP A 81 12.33 13.32 -7.92
N LEU A 82 11.41 13.66 -7.00
CA LEU A 82 11.03 15.05 -6.70
C LEU A 82 12.24 15.84 -6.21
N ARG A 83 13.05 15.26 -5.31
CA ARG A 83 14.28 15.87 -4.81
C ARG A 83 15.26 16.14 -5.96
N GLU A 84 15.55 15.15 -6.80
CA GLU A 84 16.48 15.33 -7.91
C GLU A 84 15.96 16.37 -8.92
N SER A 85 14.66 16.38 -9.21
CA SER A 85 14.04 17.38 -10.10
C SER A 85 14.22 18.79 -9.56
N ILE A 86 13.86 19.04 -8.29
CA ILE A 86 13.94 20.41 -7.74
C ILE A 86 15.38 20.90 -7.64
N LEU A 87 16.34 20.01 -7.33
CA LEU A 87 17.77 20.34 -7.33
C LEU A 87 18.24 20.72 -8.73
N HIS A 88 17.82 19.97 -9.75
CA HIS A 88 18.12 20.28 -11.15
C HIS A 88 17.50 21.59 -11.61
N ASP A 89 16.22 21.81 -11.30
CA ASP A 89 15.46 22.97 -11.71
C ASP A 89 16.01 24.25 -11.07
N LEU A 90 16.32 24.23 -9.78
CA LEU A 90 16.94 25.37 -9.08
C LEU A 90 18.36 25.65 -9.59
N LYS A 91 19.14 24.61 -9.89
CA LYS A 91 20.47 24.78 -10.53
C LYS A 91 20.35 25.41 -11.91
N THR A 92 19.30 25.08 -12.67
CA THR A 92 19.07 25.63 -14.00
C THR A 92 18.57 27.07 -13.96
N LEU A 93 17.60 27.35 -13.08
CA LEU A 93 16.92 28.64 -12.99
C LEU A 93 17.81 29.72 -12.36
N VAL A 94 18.51 29.38 -11.27
CA VAL A 94 19.23 30.37 -10.44
C VAL A 94 20.70 30.03 -10.23
N ARG A 95 21.21 28.95 -10.84
CA ARG A 95 22.63 28.52 -10.77
C ARG A 95 23.12 28.24 -9.35
N ILE A 96 22.22 27.88 -8.46
CA ILE A 96 22.55 27.47 -7.09
C ILE A 96 22.72 25.95 -7.06
N ASP A 97 23.83 25.47 -6.50
CA ASP A 97 24.04 24.05 -6.23
C ASP A 97 23.62 23.71 -4.80
N LEU A 98 22.37 23.28 -4.66
CA LEU A 98 21.77 22.91 -3.39
C LEU A 98 22.22 21.54 -2.87
N ASN A 99 23.00 20.75 -3.63
CA ASN A 99 23.46 19.45 -3.15
C ASN A 99 24.23 19.56 -1.83
N SER A 100 24.97 20.65 -1.65
CA SER A 100 25.72 20.94 -0.43
C SER A 100 24.81 21.23 0.78
N LEU A 101 23.65 21.83 0.55
CA LEU A 101 22.67 22.16 1.60
C LEU A 101 21.81 20.95 1.98
N CYS A 102 21.70 19.96 1.10
CA CYS A 102 20.86 18.78 1.28
C CYS A 102 21.68 17.52 1.62
N ALA A 103 22.99 17.64 1.78
CA ALA A 103 23.89 16.49 1.90
C ALA A 103 23.56 15.67 3.16
N GLY A 104 23.16 14.41 2.95
CA GLY A 104 22.87 13.47 4.03
C GLY A 104 21.49 13.63 4.69
N GLN A 105 20.65 14.56 4.23
CA GLN A 105 19.27 14.67 4.70
C GLN A 105 18.37 13.66 4.00
N ASP A 106 17.40 13.15 4.76
CA ASP A 106 16.30 12.33 4.29
C ASP A 106 15.43 13.15 3.31
N PRO A 107 15.16 12.65 2.08
CA PRO A 107 14.37 13.39 1.09
C PRO A 107 13.00 13.81 1.60
N GLU A 108 12.35 12.98 2.41
CA GLU A 108 11.03 13.28 2.97
C GLU A 108 11.08 14.55 3.84
N TYR A 109 11.93 14.55 4.87
CA TYR A 109 12.07 15.71 5.75
C TYR A 109 12.41 16.98 4.96
N TRP A 110 13.41 16.88 4.09
CA TRP A 110 13.90 18.03 3.33
C TRP A 110 12.82 18.62 2.40
N LEU A 111 12.09 17.77 1.67
CA LEU A 111 11.04 18.22 0.77
C LEU A 111 9.84 18.82 1.51
N LEU A 112 9.52 18.31 2.71
CA LEU A 112 8.41 18.84 3.51
C LEU A 112 8.70 20.22 4.11
N HIS A 113 9.97 20.59 4.27
CA HIS A 113 10.42 21.85 4.89
C HIS A 113 11.06 22.79 3.86
N LEU A 114 10.78 22.58 2.58
CA LEU A 114 11.45 23.27 1.48
C LEU A 114 11.28 24.81 1.55
N LEU A 115 10.06 25.29 1.76
CA LEU A 115 9.77 26.73 1.85
C LEU A 115 10.26 27.35 3.16
N ASP A 116 10.19 26.62 4.27
CA ASP A 116 10.51 27.18 5.58
C ASP A 116 12.02 27.19 5.86
N GLU A 117 12.73 26.14 5.45
CA GLU A 117 14.16 25.97 5.75
C GLU A 117 15.08 26.29 4.56
N CYS A 118 14.66 25.96 3.32
CA CYS A 118 15.55 26.08 2.17
C CYS A 118 15.35 27.38 1.39
N TYR A 119 14.11 27.87 1.26
CA TYR A 119 13.84 29.09 0.51
C TYR A 119 14.60 30.32 1.05
N PRO A 120 14.72 30.56 2.37
CA PRO A 120 15.51 31.69 2.87
C PRO A 120 16.99 31.63 2.44
N ALA A 121 17.57 30.42 2.43
CA ALA A 121 18.93 30.21 1.95
C ALA A 121 19.03 30.48 0.44
N VAL A 122 18.09 29.98 -0.35
CA VAL A 122 18.01 30.25 -1.80
C VAL A 122 17.89 31.75 -2.05
N GLU A 123 16.93 32.43 -1.41
CA GLU A 123 16.68 33.86 -1.57
C GLU A 123 17.91 34.70 -1.24
N SER A 124 18.66 34.33 -0.20
CA SER A 124 19.90 35.00 0.18
C SER A 124 21.02 34.89 -0.87
N HIS A 125 20.99 33.86 -1.73
CA HIS A 125 21.94 33.67 -2.83
C HIS A 125 21.54 34.44 -4.10
N ILE A 126 20.28 34.88 -4.20
CA ILE A 126 19.75 35.67 -5.32
C ILE A 126 19.20 37.03 -4.88
N PRO A 127 19.93 37.84 -4.08
CA PRO A 127 19.38 39.05 -3.48
C PRO A 127 18.94 40.08 -4.54
N HIS A 128 19.65 40.12 -5.67
CA HIS A 128 19.41 41.04 -6.78
C HIS A 128 18.65 40.44 -7.97
N ALA A 129 18.13 39.21 -7.85
CA ALA A 129 17.33 38.64 -8.92
C ALA A 129 16.02 39.44 -9.11
N PRO A 130 15.50 39.51 -10.36
CA PRO A 130 14.19 40.07 -10.64
C PRO A 130 13.11 39.42 -9.76
N VAL A 131 12.07 40.20 -9.43
CA VAL A 131 10.96 39.71 -8.59
C VAL A 131 10.29 38.51 -9.24
N GLU A 132 10.20 38.50 -10.57
CA GLU A 132 9.62 37.42 -11.35
C GLU A 132 10.37 36.09 -11.14
N ILE A 133 11.71 36.14 -11.07
CA ILE A 133 12.54 34.95 -10.80
C ILE A 133 12.36 34.47 -9.37
N LYS A 134 12.27 35.38 -8.40
CA LYS A 134 12.03 35.01 -6.99
C LYS A 134 10.66 34.36 -6.82
N LEU A 135 9.62 34.89 -7.47
CA LEU A 135 8.29 34.30 -7.49
C LEU A 135 8.30 32.93 -8.18
N GLU A 136 8.99 32.78 -9.30
CA GLU A 136 9.10 31.49 -10.00
C GLU A 136 9.78 30.43 -9.14
N VAL A 137 10.87 30.79 -8.43
CA VAL A 137 11.53 29.92 -7.46
C VAL A 137 10.58 29.54 -6.32
N PHE A 138 9.89 30.51 -5.73
CA PHE A 138 8.96 30.27 -4.62
C PHE A 138 7.81 29.34 -5.06
N ASP A 139 7.21 29.58 -6.21
CA ASP A 139 6.14 28.76 -6.77
C ASP A 139 6.62 27.33 -7.09
N LEU A 140 7.81 27.21 -7.69
CA LEU A 140 8.43 25.92 -7.96
C LEU A 140 8.64 25.13 -6.67
N MET A 141 9.24 25.77 -5.66
CA MET A 141 9.49 25.16 -4.35
C MET A 141 8.18 24.77 -3.65
N GLY A 142 7.17 25.64 -3.67
CA GLY A 142 5.86 25.37 -3.08
C GLY A 142 5.11 24.20 -3.75
N ARG A 143 5.13 24.13 -5.09
CA ARG A 143 4.55 22.99 -5.82
C ARG A 143 5.26 21.68 -5.51
N THR A 144 6.58 21.70 -5.40
CA THR A 144 7.37 20.52 -5.05
C THR A 144 7.07 20.06 -3.62
N GLN A 145 7.00 20.98 -2.66
CA GLN A 145 6.64 20.67 -1.27
C GLN A 145 5.23 20.08 -1.16
N GLU A 146 4.24 20.63 -1.88
CA GLU A 146 2.88 20.08 -1.93
C GLU A 146 2.88 18.66 -2.54
N ALA A 147 3.59 18.45 -3.64
CA ALA A 147 3.71 17.14 -4.27
C ALA A 147 4.37 16.11 -3.33
N ALA A 148 5.37 16.53 -2.55
CA ALA A 148 5.99 15.70 -1.53
C ALA A 148 5.03 15.39 -0.39
N ALA A 149 4.27 16.37 0.10
CA ALA A 149 3.27 16.18 1.14
C ALA A 149 2.21 15.14 0.72
N ILE A 150 1.73 15.19 -0.52
CA ILE A 150 0.82 14.17 -1.07
C ILE A 150 1.50 12.79 -1.07
N ALA A 151 2.73 12.69 -1.56
CA ALA A 151 3.45 11.42 -1.63
C ALA A 151 3.70 10.80 -0.24
N VAL A 152 4.00 11.62 0.77
CA VAL A 152 4.18 11.19 2.16
C VAL A 152 2.86 10.70 2.76
N ARG A 153 1.75 11.42 2.56
CA ARG A 153 0.42 10.98 3.01
C ARG A 153 0.04 9.63 2.40
N GLN A 154 0.31 9.45 1.11
CA GLN A 154 0.11 8.17 0.42
C GLN A 154 1.00 7.06 0.97
N GLN A 155 2.27 7.36 1.25
CA GLN A 155 3.21 6.42 1.86
C GLN A 155 2.69 5.91 3.21
N ILE A 156 2.31 6.82 4.12
CA ILE A 156 1.77 6.46 5.44
C ILE A 156 0.53 5.57 5.31
N MET A 157 -0.39 5.91 4.40
CA MET A 157 -1.59 5.12 4.19
C MET A 157 -1.27 3.73 3.63
N PHE A 158 -0.34 3.62 2.67
CA PHE A 158 0.06 2.33 2.12
C PHE A 158 0.77 1.45 3.16
N GLU A 159 1.63 2.02 4.01
CA GLU A 159 2.27 1.30 5.11
C GLU A 159 1.22 0.73 6.07
N HIS A 160 0.28 1.57 6.53
CA HIS A 160 -0.79 1.16 7.43
C HIS A 160 -1.67 0.04 6.85
N LEU A 161 -2.08 0.18 5.59
CA LEU A 161 -2.90 -0.83 4.92
C LEU A 161 -2.15 -2.15 4.68
N TYR A 162 -0.86 -2.06 4.34
CA TYR A 162 0.00 -3.22 4.17
C TYR A 162 0.15 -3.99 5.47
N ASP A 163 0.48 -3.30 6.57
CA ASP A 163 0.66 -3.91 7.89
C ASP A 163 -0.65 -4.59 8.35
N ALA A 164 -1.78 -3.88 8.22
CA ALA A 164 -3.09 -4.44 8.58
C ALA A 164 -3.40 -5.73 7.79
N LEU A 165 -3.18 -5.74 6.46
CA LEU A 165 -3.41 -6.94 5.65
C LEU A 165 -2.48 -8.09 6.01
N MET A 166 -1.21 -7.79 6.26
CA MET A 166 -0.23 -8.82 6.63
C MET A 166 -0.55 -9.45 7.98
N ASP A 167 -0.98 -8.65 8.96
CA ASP A 167 -1.43 -9.14 10.26
C ASP A 167 -2.62 -10.07 10.12
N TRP A 168 -3.61 -9.69 9.32
CA TRP A 168 -4.78 -10.53 9.05
C TRP A 168 -4.42 -11.81 8.29
N ALA A 169 -3.57 -11.73 7.27
CA ALA A 169 -3.11 -12.88 6.50
C ALA A 169 -2.36 -13.88 7.39
N LEU A 170 -1.55 -13.38 8.35
CA LEU A 170 -0.87 -14.20 9.33
C LEU A 170 -1.85 -14.85 10.31
N ALA A 171 -2.80 -14.09 10.84
CA ALA A 171 -3.83 -14.60 11.76
C ALA A 171 -4.67 -15.72 11.11
N LEU A 172 -5.16 -15.49 9.88
CA LEU A 172 -5.90 -16.50 9.12
C LEU A 172 -5.03 -17.72 8.81
N GLY A 173 -3.77 -17.52 8.40
CA GLY A 173 -2.83 -18.62 8.18
C GLY A 173 -2.65 -19.51 9.40
N ILE A 174 -2.54 -18.93 10.60
CA ILE A 174 -2.45 -19.67 11.86
C ILE A 174 -3.73 -20.47 12.13
N VAL A 175 -4.91 -19.86 11.92
CA VAL A 175 -6.20 -20.52 12.11
C VAL A 175 -6.34 -21.70 11.14
N SER A 176 -6.06 -21.50 9.85
CA SER A 176 -6.09 -22.54 8.82
C SER A 176 -5.13 -23.69 9.10
N ALA A 177 -3.91 -23.39 9.56
CA ALA A 177 -2.95 -24.43 9.94
C ALA A 177 -3.45 -25.26 11.14
N ARG A 178 -4.05 -24.60 12.14
CA ARG A 178 -4.60 -25.27 13.32
C ARG A 178 -5.82 -26.14 12.98
N THR A 179 -6.71 -25.69 12.11
CA THR A 179 -7.88 -26.48 11.68
C THR A 179 -7.44 -27.69 10.87
N ALA A 180 -6.50 -27.53 9.92
CA ALA A 180 -5.94 -28.63 9.15
C ALA A 180 -5.25 -29.67 10.04
N TRP A 181 -4.46 -29.23 11.03
CA TRP A 181 -3.82 -30.13 11.99
C TRP A 181 -4.84 -30.90 12.84
N ARG A 182 -5.89 -30.25 13.32
CA ARG A 182 -6.99 -30.91 14.05
C ARG A 182 -7.73 -31.93 13.19
N ALA A 183 -7.98 -31.61 11.92
CA ALA A 183 -8.59 -32.53 10.97
C ALA A 183 -7.71 -33.76 10.75
N ALA A 184 -6.41 -33.58 10.50
CA ALA A 184 -5.45 -34.66 10.34
C ALA A 184 -5.36 -35.55 11.59
N LEU A 185 -5.35 -34.97 12.79
CA LEU A 185 -5.41 -35.73 14.05
C LEU A 185 -6.70 -36.53 14.17
N SER A 186 -7.85 -35.96 13.78
CA SER A 186 -9.13 -36.67 13.81
C SER A 186 -9.19 -37.82 12.82
N GLU A 187 -8.64 -37.66 11.61
CA GLU A 187 -8.55 -38.73 10.60
C GLU A 187 -7.62 -39.85 11.06
N HIS A 188 -6.44 -39.51 11.60
CA HIS A 188 -5.52 -40.49 12.17
C HIS A 188 -6.12 -41.22 13.38
N PHE A 189 -6.92 -40.53 14.21
CA PHE A 189 -7.61 -41.16 15.33
C PHE A 189 -8.72 -42.12 14.86
N VAL A 190 -9.50 -41.72 13.85
CA VAL A 190 -10.52 -42.59 13.24
C VAL A 190 -9.84 -43.82 12.61
N GLN A 191 -8.79 -43.66 11.82
CA GLN A 191 -8.06 -44.80 11.22
C GLN A 191 -7.50 -45.76 12.27
N ASN A 192 -6.96 -45.26 13.38
CA ASN A 192 -6.40 -46.10 14.45
C ASN A 192 -7.46 -46.85 15.29
N ILE A 193 -8.69 -46.34 15.41
CA ILE A 193 -9.78 -47.06 16.09
C ILE A 193 -10.28 -48.23 15.24
N TRP A 194 -10.31 -48.09 13.91
CA TRP A 194 -10.77 -49.14 13.01
C TRP A 194 -9.72 -50.23 12.77
N ILE A 195 -8.42 -49.91 12.87
CA ILE A 195 -7.34 -50.92 12.78
C ILE A 195 -7.25 -51.77 14.05
N ASN A 196 -7.53 -51.21 15.24
CA ASN A 196 -7.47 -51.94 16.51
C ASN A 196 -8.76 -52.69 16.89
N ARG A 197 -9.75 -52.76 15.98
CA ARG A 197 -11.02 -53.51 16.17
C ARG A 197 -11.19 -54.69 15.19
N LEU A 198 -10.15 -55.03 14.44
CA LEU A 198 -10.03 -56.26 13.64
C LEU A 198 -8.98 -57.17 14.28
#